data_AF-A0A2V5WZE4-F1
#
_entry.id   AF-A0A2V5WZE4-F1
#
_cell.length_a   1.000
_cell.length_b   1.000
_cell.length_c   1.000
_cell.angle_alpha   90.00
_cell.angle_beta   90.00
_cell.angle_gamma   90.00
#
_symmetry.space_group_name_H-M   'P 1'
#
loop_
_entity.id
_entity.type
_entity.pdbx_description
1 polymer ?
#
loop_
_entity_poly.entity_id
_entity_poly.type
_entity_poly.pdbx_seq_one_letter_code
_entity_poly.pdbx_strand_id
1 'polypeptide(L)'
;EKVKARKEAEDRAGGPAPTSVVATPTALPGLPANLESSLQAAQKQGATGLKNWLKLYHPYVSDPRLAAIELDYIVLISSSNPQEARQLFAAVKQRTPTNSPVFPRIRQLEKTYQ
;
A
#
# COMPACT_ATOMS: atom_id res chain seq x y z
N GLU A 1 -43.09 29.86 30.42
CA GLU A 1 -42.02 29.31 29.56
C GLU A 1 -42.58 28.19 28.69
N LYS A 2 -42.18 28.14 27.42
CA LYS A 2 -42.82 27.35 26.35
C LYS A 2 -42.17 25.97 26.18
N VAL A 3 -43.03 25.01 25.86
CA VAL A 3 -42.76 23.61 25.51
C VAL A 3 -42.66 23.44 23.98
N LYS A 4 -41.94 22.40 23.55
CA LYS A 4 -42.10 21.64 22.28
C LYS A 4 -41.60 22.21 20.94
N ALA A 5 -40.57 21.54 20.43
CA ALA A 5 -40.48 20.79 19.16
C ALA A 5 -40.61 21.49 17.79
N ARG A 6 -39.80 20.95 16.87
CA ARG A 6 -39.73 21.09 15.40
C ARG A 6 -38.91 22.27 14.89
N LYS A 7 -38.20 22.19 13.76
CA LYS A 7 -37.64 21.12 12.90
C LYS A 7 -37.04 21.89 11.71
N GLU A 8 -36.02 21.33 11.06
CA GLU A 8 -35.62 21.62 9.66
C GLU A 8 -34.96 23.01 9.41
N ALA A 9 -33.92 23.17 8.59
CA ALA A 9 -33.23 22.27 7.66
C ALA A 9 -31.88 22.90 7.21
N GLU A 10 -30.99 22.03 6.70
CA GLU A 10 -30.09 22.24 5.54
C GLU A 10 -28.93 23.25 5.65
N ASP A 11 -27.76 23.05 5.06
CA ASP A 11 -27.20 22.02 4.18
C ASP A 11 -25.71 22.37 4.01
N ARG A 12 -24.82 21.39 4.16
CA ARG A 12 -23.68 21.10 3.26
C ARG A 12 -22.53 20.41 3.98
N ALA A 13 -22.35 19.14 3.57
CA ALA A 13 -21.09 18.53 3.16
C ALA A 13 -19.87 18.63 4.11
N GLY A 14 -19.25 17.54 4.56
CA GLY A 14 -19.11 16.25 3.91
C GLY A 14 -18.98 15.14 4.93
N GLY A 15 -19.37 13.94 4.51
CA GLY A 15 -19.23 12.71 5.26
C GLY A 15 -17.80 12.48 5.74
N PRO A 16 -17.58 11.47 6.61
CA PRO A 16 -16.24 11.14 7.07
C PRO A 16 -15.36 11.02 5.83
N ALA A 17 -14.36 11.90 5.73
CA ALA A 17 -13.34 11.78 4.71
C ALA A 17 -12.97 10.30 4.67
N PRO A 18 -12.91 9.66 3.48
CA PRO A 18 -12.41 8.31 3.43
C PRO A 18 -11.08 8.40 4.16
N THR A 19 -10.96 7.62 5.22
CA THR A 19 -9.68 7.21 5.73
C THR A 19 -9.04 6.55 4.52
N SER A 20 -8.39 7.36 3.69
CA SER A 20 -7.13 6.99 3.10
C SER A 20 -6.39 6.42 4.28
N VAL A 21 -6.43 5.10 4.37
CA VAL A 21 -5.26 4.29 4.66
C VAL A 21 -4.17 4.89 3.78
N VAL A 22 -3.65 6.03 4.25
CA VAL A 22 -2.27 6.42 4.08
C VAL A 22 -1.61 5.20 4.67
N ALA A 23 -1.32 4.24 3.79
CA ALA A 23 -0.32 3.23 4.04
C ALA A 23 0.88 4.08 4.37
N THR A 24 1.05 4.37 5.66
CA THR A 24 2.20 5.07 6.19
C THR A 24 3.34 4.31 5.55
N PRO A 25 4.20 4.97 4.74
CA PRO A 25 5.40 4.33 4.28
C PRO A 25 6.34 4.34 5.49
N THR A 26 5.90 3.72 6.61
CA THR A 26 6.61 3.46 7.86
C THR A 26 8.04 3.27 7.46
N ALA A 27 8.88 4.23 7.85
CA ALA A 27 10.22 4.43 7.36
C ALA A 27 11.03 3.13 7.55
N LEU A 28 10.90 2.23 6.59
CA LEU A 28 11.61 0.98 6.58
C LEU A 28 13.00 1.37 6.06
N PRO A 29 14.06 1.08 6.84
CA PRO A 29 15.42 1.33 6.39
C PRO A 29 15.66 0.49 5.11
N GLY A 30 16.43 1.05 4.17
CA GLY A 30 16.69 0.42 2.87
C GLY A 30 16.13 1.15 1.65
N LEU A 31 15.42 2.28 1.85
CA LEU A 31 15.15 3.25 0.79
C LEU A 31 15.96 4.53 1.03
N PRO A 32 16.75 4.99 0.06
CA PRO A 32 17.36 6.30 0.15
C PRO A 32 16.29 7.39 -0.08
N ALA A 33 16.37 8.50 0.66
CA ALA A 33 15.31 9.51 0.70
C ALA A 33 14.99 10.14 -0.67
N ASN A 34 15.97 10.19 -1.58
CA ASN A 34 15.78 10.65 -2.96
C ASN A 34 14.86 9.72 -3.79
N LEU A 35 14.79 8.43 -3.43
CA LEU A 35 13.92 7.47 -4.09
C LEU A 35 12.51 7.45 -3.50
N GLU A 36 12.30 8.01 -2.31
CA GLU A 36 10.98 8.07 -1.68
C GLU A 36 10.01 8.96 -2.46
N SER A 37 10.45 10.13 -2.93
CA SER A 37 9.63 10.99 -3.79
C SER A 37 9.27 10.32 -5.12
N SER A 38 10.21 9.59 -5.71
CA SER A 38 9.98 8.85 -6.96
C SER A 38 9.03 7.67 -6.75
N LEU A 39 9.16 6.96 -5.63
CA LEU A 39 8.24 5.89 -5.24
C LEU A 39 6.83 6.43 -5.04
N GLN A 40 6.67 7.54 -4.32
CA GLN A 40 5.37 8.15 -4.09
C GLN A 40 4.72 8.61 -5.40
N ALA A 41 5.51 9.15 -6.35
CA ALA A 41 5.02 9.46 -7.69
C ALA A 41 4.58 8.21 -8.45
N ALA A 42 5.37 7.14 -8.41
CA ALA A 42 5.04 5.85 -9.02
C ALA A 42 3.78 5.23 -8.42
N GLN A 43 3.59 5.37 -7.11
CA GLN A 43 2.43 4.85 -6.37
C GLN A 43 1.17 5.64 -6.74
N LYS A 44 1.29 6.95 -6.95
CA LYS A 44 0.21 7.78 -7.52
C LYS A 44 -0.15 7.41 -8.95
N GLN A 45 0.82 6.96 -9.74
CA GLN A 45 0.59 6.42 -11.09
C GLN A 45 -0.02 5.00 -11.05
N GLY A 46 -0.14 4.39 -9.87
CA GLY A 46 -0.73 3.07 -9.67
C GLY A 46 0.20 1.93 -10.07
N ALA A 47 -0.38 0.77 -10.38
CA ALA A 47 0.34 -0.46 -10.69
C ALA A 47 1.42 -0.26 -11.77
N THR A 48 1.07 0.36 -12.91
CA THR A 48 2.03 0.56 -14.01
C THR A 48 3.21 1.43 -13.60
N GLY A 49 2.96 2.49 -12.82
CA GLY A 49 4.02 3.34 -12.28
C GLY A 49 4.94 2.57 -11.34
N LEU A 50 4.36 1.86 -10.37
CA LEU A 50 5.13 1.07 -9.41
C LEU A 50 5.93 -0.04 -10.08
N LYS A 51 5.37 -0.71 -11.10
CA LYS A 51 6.07 -1.77 -11.87
C LYS A 51 7.32 -1.21 -12.56
N ASN A 52 7.19 -0.08 -13.23
CA ASN A 52 8.32 0.58 -13.91
C ASN A 52 9.35 1.05 -12.90
N TRP A 53 8.89 1.63 -11.79
CA TRP A 53 9.76 2.07 -10.71
C TRP A 53 10.54 0.90 -10.10
N LEU A 54 9.86 -0.21 -9.79
CA LEU A 54 10.51 -1.43 -9.30
C LEU A 54 11.54 -1.91 -10.33
N LYS A 55 11.21 -2.01 -11.62
CA LYS A 55 12.21 -2.42 -12.64
C LYS A 55 13.48 -1.57 -12.66
N LEU A 56 13.35 -0.25 -12.45
CA LEU A 56 14.47 0.69 -12.47
C LEU A 56 15.26 0.69 -11.16
N TYR A 57 14.55 0.60 -10.04
CA TYR A 57 15.12 0.81 -8.70
C TYR A 57 15.27 -0.46 -7.87
N HIS A 58 14.82 -1.63 -8.35
CA HIS A 58 14.97 -2.91 -7.66
C HIS A 58 16.39 -3.21 -7.17
N PRO A 59 17.49 -2.96 -7.92
CA PRO A 59 18.85 -3.19 -7.39
C PRO A 59 19.30 -2.13 -6.38
N TYR A 60 18.62 -0.98 -6.30
CA TYR A 60 18.94 0.13 -5.41
C TYR A 60 18.12 0.11 -4.12
N VAL A 61 17.10 -0.74 -4.04
CA VAL A 61 16.27 -0.92 -2.84
C VAL A 61 16.67 -2.23 -2.19
N SER A 62 17.03 -2.16 -0.92
CA SER A 62 17.29 -3.37 -0.13
C SER A 62 16.03 -3.80 0.63
N ASP A 63 15.93 -5.10 0.89
CA ASP A 63 15.01 -5.62 1.89
C ASP A 63 15.37 -5.04 3.27
N PRO A 64 14.39 -4.68 4.13
CA PRO A 64 12.96 -5.01 4.06
C PRO A 64 12.09 -4.04 3.25
N ARG A 65 12.63 -2.93 2.74
CA ARG A 65 11.81 -1.96 1.99
C ARG A 65 11.34 -2.53 0.67
N LEU A 66 12.22 -3.23 -0.07
CA LEU A 66 11.88 -3.81 -1.37
C LEU A 66 10.63 -4.69 -1.25
N ALA A 67 10.65 -5.66 -0.33
CA ALA A 67 9.48 -6.47 0.00
C ALA A 67 8.22 -5.64 0.32
N ALA A 68 8.33 -4.55 1.10
CA ALA A 68 7.16 -3.71 1.40
C ALA A 68 6.51 -3.10 0.16
N ILE A 69 7.35 -2.62 -0.77
CA ILE A 69 6.93 -1.97 -2.01
C ILE A 69 6.30 -3.00 -2.95
N GLU A 70 6.91 -4.18 -3.05
CA GLU A 70 6.36 -5.28 -3.83
C GLU A 70 5.00 -5.74 -3.28
N LEU A 71 4.83 -5.80 -1.95
CA LEU A 71 3.53 -6.11 -1.34
C LEU A 71 2.47 -5.05 -1.66
N ASP A 72 2.84 -3.77 -1.72
CA ASP A 72 1.95 -2.71 -2.13
C ASP A 72 1.56 -2.84 -3.62
N TYR A 73 2.54 -3.15 -4.48
CA TYR A 73 2.30 -3.45 -5.89
C TYR A 73 1.35 -4.64 -6.05
N ILE A 74 1.57 -5.74 -5.33
CA ILE A 74 0.72 -6.94 -5.32
C ILE A 74 -0.73 -6.57 -5.01
N VAL A 75 -0.96 -5.75 -3.98
CA VAL A 75 -2.30 -5.26 -3.64
C VAL A 75 -2.89 -4.43 -4.78
N LEU A 76 -2.11 -3.54 -5.41
CA LEU A 76 -2.55 -2.72 -6.53
C LEU A 76 -2.93 -3.55 -7.76
N ILE A 77 -2.15 -4.58 -8.11
CA ILE A 77 -2.45 -5.45 -9.25
C ILE A 77 -3.45 -6.55 -8.92
N SER A 78 -3.75 -6.82 -7.65
CA SER A 78 -4.64 -7.92 -7.26
C SER A 78 -6.01 -7.86 -7.93
N SER A 79 -6.56 -6.65 -8.10
CA SER A 79 -7.86 -6.44 -8.74
C SER A 79 -7.82 -6.59 -10.26
N SER A 80 -6.67 -6.35 -10.90
CA SER A 80 -6.54 -6.37 -12.37
C SER A 80 -5.84 -7.62 -12.90
N ASN A 81 -4.89 -8.18 -12.15
CA ASN A 81 -4.03 -9.31 -12.49
C ASN A 81 -3.72 -10.15 -11.23
N PRO A 82 -4.69 -10.94 -10.74
CA PRO A 82 -4.51 -11.75 -9.54
C PRO A 82 -3.45 -12.85 -9.69
N GLN A 83 -3.20 -13.34 -10.91
CA GLN A 83 -2.14 -14.33 -11.16
C GLN A 83 -0.74 -13.74 -10.94
N GLU A 84 -0.44 -12.57 -11.51
CA GLU A 84 0.85 -11.89 -11.31
C GLU A 84 1.03 -11.50 -9.83
N ALA A 85 -0.05 -11.08 -9.16
CA ALA A 85 -0.07 -10.76 -7.73
C ALA A 85 0.37 -11.98 -6.87
N ARG A 86 -0.18 -13.16 -7.14
CA ARG A 86 0.17 -14.40 -6.42
C ARG A 86 1.63 -14.83 -6.65
N GLN A 87 2.11 -14.74 -7.89
CA GLN A 87 3.50 -15.10 -8.21
C GLN A 87 4.50 -14.19 -7.52
N LEU A 88 4.27 -12.88 -7.58
CA LEU A 88 5.10 -11.90 -6.87
C LEU A 88 5.03 -12.10 -5.36
N PHE A 89 3.83 -12.36 -4.82
CA PHE A 89 3.65 -12.63 -3.39
C PHE A 89 4.48 -13.84 -2.93
N ALA A 90 4.47 -14.92 -3.70
CA ALA A 90 5.28 -16.11 -3.40
C ALA A 90 6.79 -15.79 -3.42
N ALA A 91 7.26 -15.02 -4.42
CA ALA A 91 8.66 -14.61 -4.51
C ALA A 91 9.09 -13.73 -3.32
N VAL A 92 8.28 -12.73 -2.97
CA VAL A 92 8.52 -11.85 -1.82
C VAL A 92 8.52 -12.64 -0.53
N LYS A 93 7.56 -13.53 -0.33
CA LYS A 93 7.47 -14.41 0.84
C LYS A 93 8.68 -15.33 0.99
N GLN A 94 9.20 -15.87 -0.12
CA GLN A 94 10.41 -16.69 -0.08
C GLN A 94 11.67 -15.88 0.25
N ARG A 95 11.80 -14.65 -0.28
CA ARG A 95 12.96 -13.78 0.02
C ARG A 95 12.93 -13.21 1.43
N THR A 96 11.72 -12.98 1.97
CA THR A 96 11.54 -12.23 3.21
C THR A 96 11.55 -13.18 4.41
N PRO A 97 12.54 -13.07 5.31
CA PRO A 97 12.57 -13.90 6.51
C PRO A 97 11.43 -13.53 7.46
N THR A 98 11.02 -14.51 8.28
CA THR A 98 9.98 -14.37 9.32
C THR A 98 10.28 -13.27 10.34
N ASN A 99 11.56 -12.92 10.50
CA ASN A 99 12.04 -11.87 11.41
C ASN A 99 11.99 -10.45 10.78
N SER A 100 11.49 -10.33 9.54
CA SER A 100 11.43 -9.05 8.84
C SER A 100 10.25 -8.20 9.32
N PRO A 101 10.39 -6.86 9.44
CA PRO A 101 9.31 -5.98 9.84
C PRO A 101 8.10 -5.97 8.87
N VAL A 102 8.28 -6.45 7.63
CA VAL A 102 7.19 -6.60 6.65
C VAL A 102 6.44 -7.94 6.76
N PHE A 103 6.97 -8.90 7.52
CA PHE A 103 6.38 -10.22 7.71
C PHE A 103 4.90 -10.20 8.18
N PRO A 104 4.46 -9.35 9.13
CA PRO A 104 3.04 -9.28 9.48
C PRO A 104 2.14 -8.92 8.30
N ARG A 105 2.61 -8.06 7.39
CA ARG A 105 1.87 -7.69 6.17
C ARG A 105 1.84 -8.84 5.16
N ILE A 106 2.93 -9.60 5.05
CA ILE A 106 2.95 -10.84 4.26
C ILE A 106 1.90 -11.82 4.79
N ARG A 107 1.84 -12.06 6.10
CA ARG A 107 0.85 -12.97 6.71
C ARG A 107 -0.60 -12.52 6.51
N GLN A 108 -0.84 -11.21 6.50
CA GLN A 108 -2.16 -10.66 6.20
C GLN A 108 -2.58 -10.96 4.76
N LEU A 109 -1.66 -10.71 3.81
CA LEU A 109 -1.88 -10.92 2.38
C LEU A 109 -1.89 -12.41 2.01
N GLU A 110 -1.17 -13.25 2.76
CA GLU A 110 -1.14 -14.70 2.59
C GLU A 110 -2.54 -15.30 2.59
N LYS A 111 -3.41 -14.85 3.50
CA LYS A 111 -4.81 -15.31 3.56
C LYS A 111 -5.64 -14.98 2.32
N THR A 112 -5.20 -14.02 1.52
CA THR A 112 -5.89 -13.55 0.31
C THR A 112 -5.32 -14.19 -0.96
N TYR A 113 -4.02 -14.48 -0.99
CA TYR A 113 -3.32 -14.96 -2.18
C TYR A 113 -2.94 -16.45 -2.15
N GLN A 114 -3.01 -17.10 -0.99
CA GLN A 114 -2.81 -18.54 -0.79
C GLN A 114 -4.16 -19.26 -0.66
#